data_AF-A0A9J6H8T6-F1
#
_entry.id   AF-A0A9J6H8T6-F1
#
_cell.length_a   1.000
_cell.length_b   1.000
_cell.length_c   1.000
_cell.angle_alpha   90.00
_cell.angle_beta   90.00
_cell.angle_gamma   90.00
#
_symmetry.space_group_name_H-M   'P 1'
#
loop_
_entity.id
_entity.type
_entity.pdbx_description
1 polymer ?
#
loop_
_entity_poly.entity_id
_entity_poly.type
_entity_poly.pdbx_seq_one_letter_code
_entity_poly.pdbx_strand_id
1 'polypeptide(L)'
;MLFLPTGSAMEPGFMQQSLEQCDDELHDLILKEKQRQMRGLEMIASENFTSLAVTQCLGTCLTNKYSEGYPGQRSALFLNCRNGIEGEIKK
;
A
#
# COMPACT_ATOMS: atom_id res chain seq x y z
N MET A 1 -9.31 15.94 13.73
CA MET A 1 -8.27 15.82 14.78
C MET A 1 -7.24 14.83 14.26
N LEU A 2 -6.29 15.33 13.46
CA LEU A 2 -5.19 14.52 12.94
C LEU A 2 -4.16 14.42 14.05
N PHE A 3 -3.84 13.19 14.46
CA PHE A 3 -2.77 12.91 15.40
C PHE A 3 -1.44 13.15 14.66
N LEU A 4 -1.07 14.42 14.51
CA LEU A 4 0.28 14.78 14.10
C LEU A 4 1.17 14.56 15.32
N PRO A 5 2.24 13.74 15.22
CA PRO A 5 3.18 13.59 16.32
C PRO A 5 3.88 14.94 16.52
N THR A 6 3.45 15.66 17.56
CA THR A 6 4.17 16.82 18.07
C THR A 6 5.37 16.30 18.86
N GLY A 7 6.56 16.40 18.28
CA GLY A 7 7.80 16.25 19.04
C GLY A 7 8.67 15.05 18.65
N SER A 8 9.30 15.13 17.49
CA SER A 8 10.71 14.81 17.26
C SER A 8 11.01 15.23 15.83
N ALA A 9 12.20 15.78 15.59
CA ALA A 9 12.65 16.06 14.25
C ALA A 9 12.46 14.79 13.39
N MET A 10 11.99 14.95 12.15
CA MET A 10 12.01 13.86 11.17
C MET A 10 13.46 13.38 11.05
N GLU A 11 13.79 12.26 11.70
CA GLU A 11 15.08 11.59 11.51
C GLU A 11 15.20 11.29 10.00
N PRO A 12 16.29 11.75 9.33
CA PRO A 12 16.48 11.58 7.90
C PRO A 12 16.75 10.08 7.63
N GLY A 13 15.68 9.31 7.48
CA GLY A 13 15.76 7.86 7.28
C GLY A 13 14.47 7.10 7.57
N PHE A 14 13.54 7.66 8.36
CA PHE A 14 12.30 6.97 8.73
C PHE A 14 11.49 6.48 7.51
N MET A 15 11.44 7.27 6.43
CA MET A 15 10.70 6.93 5.21
C MET A 15 11.36 5.82 4.36
N GLN A 16 12.56 5.36 4.70
CA GLN A 16 13.33 4.35 3.95
C GLN A 16 13.68 3.11 4.78
N GLN A 17 13.26 3.07 6.05
CA GLN A 17 13.43 1.91 6.90
C GLN A 17 12.52 0.76 6.44
N SER A 18 13.03 -0.47 6.51
CA SER A 18 12.19 -1.65 6.30
C SER A 18 11.24 -1.85 7.48
N LEU A 19 10.15 -2.60 7.28
CA LEU A 19 9.22 -2.91 8.38
C LEU A 19 9.92 -3.64 9.53
N GLU A 20 10.86 -4.55 9.21
CA GLU A 20 11.74 -5.21 10.18
C GLU A 20 12.47 -4.18 11.05
N GLN A 21 13.11 -3.18 10.44
CA GLN A 21 13.88 -2.18 11.18
C GLN A 21 13.02 -1.20 11.98
N CYS A 22 11.78 -0.97 11.55
CA CYS A 22 10.86 -0.04 12.19
C CYS A 22 10.07 -0.70 13.34
N ASP A 23 9.64 -1.96 13.15
CA ASP A 23 8.77 -2.70 14.07
C ASP A 23 8.93 -4.22 13.86
N ASP A 24 9.86 -4.82 14.62
CA ASP A 24 10.13 -6.27 14.62
C ASP A 24 8.90 -7.09 15.06
N GLU A 25 8.11 -6.60 16.03
CA GLU A 25 6.96 -7.33 16.56
C GLU A 25 5.87 -7.46 15.48
N LEU A 26 5.58 -6.37 14.77
CA LEU A 26 4.63 -6.37 13.68
C LEU A 26 5.11 -7.24 12.51
N HIS A 27 6.40 -7.20 12.18
CA HIS A 27 6.97 -8.03 11.15
C HIS A 27 6.81 -9.53 11.45
N ASP A 28 7.09 -9.95 12.69
CA ASP A 28 6.93 -11.32 13.14
C ASP A 28 5.48 -11.82 13.06
N LEU A 29 4.51 -10.95 13.39
CA LEU A 29 3.09 -11.27 13.26
C LEU A 29 2.69 -11.51 11.79
N ILE A 30 3.16 -10.68 10.87
CA ILE A 30 2.91 -10.84 9.42
C ILE A 30 3.53 -12.15 8.92
N LEU A 31 4.75 -12.49 9.35
CA LEU A 31 5.40 -13.74 8.97
C LEU A 31 4.63 -14.96 9.48
N LYS A 32 4.15 -14.93 10.72
CA LYS A 32 3.32 -16.01 11.28
C LYS A 32 2.03 -16.18 10.49
N GLU A 33 1.36 -15.11 10.11
CA GLU A 33 0.14 -15.16 9.30
C GLU A 33 0.41 -15.68 7.88
N LYS A 34 1.50 -15.25 7.24
CA LYS A 34 1.94 -15.80 5.95
C LYS A 34 2.18 -17.31 6.03
N GLN A 35 2.83 -17.79 7.10
CA GLN A 35 3.03 -19.22 7.30
C GLN A 35 1.71 -19.97 7.54
N ARG A 36 0.76 -19.37 8.25
CA ARG A 36 -0.59 -19.93 8.45
C ARG A 36 -1.29 -20.15 7.10
N GLN A 37 -1.29 -19.12 6.25
CA GLN A 37 -1.90 -19.17 4.92
C GLN A 37 -1.24 -20.19 3.99
N MET A 38 0.08 -20.37 4.06
CA MET A 38 0.78 -21.38 3.24
C MET A 38 0.52 -22.82 3.71
N ARG A 39 0.25 -23.05 4.99
CA ARG A 39 0.04 -24.39 5.57
C ARG A 39 -1.43 -24.79 5.63
N GLY A 40 -2.33 -23.80 5.69
CA GLY A 40 -3.77 -24.00 5.74
C GLY A 40 -4.36 -24.28 4.36
N LEU A 41 -5.28 -25.23 4.29
CA LEU A 41 -6.19 -25.34 3.15
C LEU A 41 -7.33 -24.35 3.39
N GLU A 42 -7.27 -23.19 2.74
CA GLU A 42 -8.36 -22.22 2.80
C GLU A 42 -9.55 -22.74 1.97
N MET A 43 -10.64 -23.11 2.65
CA MET A 43 -11.86 -23.66 2.05
C MET A 43 -12.99 -22.63 1.94
N ILE A 44 -12.70 -21.36 2.20
CA ILE A 44 -13.66 -20.27 2.12
C ILE A 44 -13.65 -19.74 0.68
N ALA A 45 -14.74 -19.96 -0.06
CA ALA A 45 -14.82 -19.63 -1.48
C ALA A 45 -14.65 -18.12 -1.80
N SER A 46 -14.86 -17.23 -0.83
CA SER A 46 -14.68 -15.78 -0.99
C SER A 46 -13.25 -15.30 -0.74
N GLU A 47 -12.39 -16.13 -0.14
CA GLU A 47 -11.01 -15.77 0.13
C GLU A 47 -10.12 -16.24 -1.02
N ASN A 48 -9.21 -15.37 -1.46
CA ASN A 48 -8.32 -15.66 -2.57
C ASN A 48 -6.95 -15.02 -2.34
N PHE A 49 -5.91 -15.66 -2.87
CA PHE A 49 -4.56 -15.14 -2.83
C PHE A 49 -4.31 -14.23 -4.04
N THR A 50 -3.84 -13.03 -3.77
CA THR A 50 -3.47 -12.08 -4.82
C THR A 50 -2.07 -12.38 -5.36
N SER A 51 -1.82 -12.02 -6.63
CA SER A 51 -0.49 -12.18 -7.21
C SER A 51 0.49 -11.17 -6.63
N LEU A 52 1.78 -11.53 -6.63
CA LEU A 52 2.84 -10.64 -6.13
C LEU A 52 2.84 -9.27 -6.83
N ALA A 53 2.53 -9.24 -8.13
CA ALA A 53 2.45 -8.01 -8.92
C ALA A 53 1.37 -7.04 -8.39
N VAL A 54 0.22 -7.57 -7.96
CA VAL A 54 -0.86 -6.76 -7.39
C VAL A 54 -0.43 -6.20 -6.03
N THR A 55 0.15 -7.03 -5.16
CA THR A 55 0.64 -6.59 -3.86
C THR A 55 1.73 -5.52 -3.98
N GLN A 56 2.65 -5.67 -4.94
CA GLN A 56 3.69 -4.67 -5.22
C GLN A 56 3.09 -3.34 -5.69
N CYS A 57 2.08 -3.38 -6.57
CA CYS A 57 1.39 -2.19 -7.04
C CYS A 57 0.73 -1.41 -5.88
N LEU A 58 0.10 -2.13 -4.93
CA LEU A 58 -0.50 -1.55 -3.73
C LEU A 58 0.51 -0.87 -2.81
N GLY A 59 1.77 -1.33 -2.79
CA GLY A 59 2.87 -0.74 -2.03
C GLY A 59 3.55 0.47 -2.69
N THR A 60 3.08 0.93 -3.85
CA THR A 60 3.69 2.06 -4.57
C THR A 60 3.24 3.42 -4.03
N CYS A 61 3.87 4.49 -4.54
CA CYS A 61 3.52 5.88 -4.23
C CYS A 61 2.08 6.29 -4.63
N LEU A 62 1.32 5.42 -5.29
CA LEU A 62 -0.07 5.67 -5.66
C LEU A 62 -0.99 5.83 -4.43
N THR A 63 -0.63 5.24 -3.28
CA THR A 63 -1.37 5.36 -2.01
C THR A 63 -1.30 6.75 -1.40
N ASN A 64 -0.20 7.47 -1.63
CA ASN A 64 0.01 8.83 -1.13
C ASN A 64 -0.83 9.87 -1.87
N LYS A 65 -1.46 9.48 -3.00
CA LYS A 65 -2.17 10.41 -3.86
C LYS A 65 -3.66 10.43 -3.58
N TYR A 66 -4.14 11.56 -3.07
CA TYR A 66 -5.56 11.88 -3.07
C TYR A 66 -6.02 12.23 -4.49
N SER A 67 -7.11 11.61 -4.97
CA SER A 67 -7.61 11.77 -6.35
C SER A 67 -9.13 11.62 -6.39
N GLU A 68 -9.86 12.62 -5.92
CA GLU A 68 -11.31 12.69 -6.10
C GLU A 68 -11.69 13.01 -7.56
N GLY A 69 -12.88 12.57 -7.97
CA GLY A 69 -13.44 12.84 -9.30
C GLY A 69 -12.97 11.88 -10.41
N TYR A 70 -13.46 12.13 -11.63
CA TYR A 70 -13.15 11.33 -12.81
C TYR A 70 -11.92 11.86 -13.58
N PRO A 71 -11.21 11.00 -14.33
CA PRO A 71 -10.11 11.44 -15.19
C PRO A 71 -10.61 12.51 -16.17
N GLY A 72 -9.97 13.69 -16.15
CA GLY A 72 -10.29 14.84 -17.02
C GLY A 72 -10.97 16.05 -16.34
N GLN A 73 -11.41 15.93 -15.09
CA GLN A 73 -12.07 17.04 -14.35
C GLN A 73 -11.31 17.51 -13.10
N ARG A 74 -9.98 17.32 -13.05
CA ARG A 74 -9.17 17.64 -11.87
C ARG A 74 -8.31 18.89 -12.10
N SER A 75 -8.23 19.76 -11.10
CA SER A 75 -7.33 20.92 -11.10
C SER A 75 -5.87 20.46 -11.11
N ALA A 76 -5.11 20.92 -12.10
CA ALA A 76 -3.72 20.55 -12.43
C ALA A 76 -2.81 20.54 -11.20
N LEU A 77 -2.01 19.48 -10.95
CA LEU A 77 -0.61 19.48 -11.37
C LEU A 77 0.05 18.08 -11.51
N PHE A 78 -0.65 16.97 -11.27
CA PHE A 78 0.00 15.62 -11.18
C PHE A 78 -0.88 14.47 -11.72
N LEU A 79 -1.60 14.70 -12.82
CA LEU A 79 -2.61 13.75 -13.35
C LEU A 79 -2.07 12.67 -14.30
N ASN A 80 -0.87 12.85 -14.86
CA ASN A 80 -0.44 12.08 -16.03
C ASN A 80 -0.18 10.59 -15.73
N CYS A 81 0.43 10.26 -14.58
CA CYS A 81 0.77 8.87 -14.27
C CYS A 81 -0.45 8.01 -13.89
N ARG A 82 -1.40 8.55 -13.12
CA ARG A 82 -2.57 7.77 -12.65
C ARG A 82 -3.66 7.64 -13.72
N ASN A 83 -3.88 8.66 -14.55
CA ASN A 83 -4.85 8.58 -15.65
C ASN A 83 -4.45 7.52 -16.68
N GLY A 84 -3.14 7.34 -16.93
CA GLY A 84 -2.65 6.25 -17.78
C GLY A 84 -2.96 4.87 -17.21
N ILE A 85 -2.76 4.68 -15.90
CA ILE A 85 -3.05 3.42 -15.21
C ILE A 85 -4.57 3.16 -15.14
N GLU A 86 -5.38 4.16 -14.78
CA GLU A 86 -6.85 4.03 -14.75
C GLU A 86 -7.43 3.78 -16.15
N GLY A 87 -6.80 4.31 -17.20
CA GLY A 87 -7.17 4.07 -18.59
C GLY A 87 -6.84 2.65 -19.05
N GLU A 88 -5.72 2.07 -18.61
CA GLU A 88 -5.36 0.67 -18.88
C GLU A 88 -6.20 -0.33 -18.07
N ILE A 89 -6.54 -0.02 -16.82
CA ILE A 89 -7.40 -0.89 -15.98
C ILE A 89 -8.84 -1.00 -16.52
N LYS A 90 -9.32 0.01 -17.25
CA LYS A 90 -10.68 0.07 -17.80
C LYS A 90 -10.82 -0.50 -19.23
N LYS A 91 -9.73 -0.97 -19.85
CA LYS A 91 -9.78 -1.73 -21.12
C LYS A 91 -10.11 -3.18 -20.84
#